data_AF-A0A9E1P322-F1
#
_entry.id   AF-A0A9E1P322-F1
#
_cell.length_a   1.000
_cell.length_b   1.000
_cell.length_c   1.000
_cell.angle_alpha   90.00
_cell.angle_beta   90.00
_cell.angle_gamma   90.00
#
_symmetry.space_group_name_H-M   'P 1'
#
loop_
_entity.id
_entity.type
_entity.pdbx_description
1 polymer ?
#
loop_
_entity_poly.entity_id
_entity_poly.type
_entity_poly.pdbx_seq_one_letter_code
_entity_poly.pdbx_strand_id
1 'polypeptide(L)' 'MFKDNTGCTLINWREERRIARASRLLTQTTLQIQEISKKIGYGDPLYFSRTFSRMVGCSPRIYRQNRQATINKFDSASHH' A
#
# COMPACT_ATOMS: atom_id res chain seq x y z
N MET A 1 -24.80 -18.50 20.59
CA MET A 1 -24.76 -18.18 19.14
C MET A 1 -23.32 -17.83 18.77
N PHE A 2 -22.57 -18.80 18.24
CA PHE A 2 -21.17 -18.66 17.88
C PHE A 2 -21.07 -18.03 16.49
N LYS A 3 -20.31 -16.95 16.39
CA LYS A 3 -20.19 -16.11 15.19
C LYS A 3 -19.34 -16.81 14.13
N ASP A 4 -19.95 -17.08 12.98
CA ASP A 4 -19.34 -17.48 11.71
C ASP A 4 -18.40 -16.39 11.15
N ASN A 5 -17.24 -16.16 11.77
CA ASN A 5 -16.28 -15.13 11.31
C ASN A 5 -14.96 -15.67 10.75
N THR A 6 -14.77 -17.00 10.71
CA THR A 6 -13.48 -17.60 10.32
C THR A 6 -13.09 -17.36 8.85
N GLY A 7 -14.06 -17.07 7.96
CA GLY A 7 -13.81 -16.79 6.55
C GLY A 7 -13.36 -15.35 6.26
N CYS A 8 -13.92 -14.36 6.95
CA CYS A 8 -13.60 -12.94 6.74
C CYS A 8 -12.21 -12.57 7.27
N THR A 9 -11.79 -13.16 8.40
CA THR A 9 -10.47 -12.86 8.99
C THR A 9 -9.31 -13.37 8.13
N LEU A 10 -9.43 -14.55 7.53
CA LEU A 10 -8.36 -15.12 6.71
C LEU A 10 -8.17 -14.35 5.39
N ILE A 11 -9.28 -13.94 4.77
CA ILE A 11 -9.27 -13.09 3.57
C ILE A 11 -8.68 -11.73 3.92
N ASN A 12 -9.11 -11.10 5.02
CA ASN A 12 -8.57 -9.82 5.46
C ASN A 12 -7.07 -9.91 5.76
N TRP A 13 -6.60 -10.95 6.44
CA TRP A 13 -5.17 -11.13 6.73
C TRP A 13 -4.32 -11.26 5.45
N ARG A 14 -4.83 -11.97 4.44
CA ARG A 14 -4.15 -12.08 3.14
C ARG A 14 -4.04 -10.73 2.45
N GLU A 15 -5.13 -9.96 2.44
CA GLU A 15 -5.15 -8.62 1.86
C GLU A 15 -4.24 -7.67 2.65
N GLU A 16 -4.25 -7.71 3.99
CA GLU A 16 -3.34 -6.93 4.84
C GLU A 16 -1.87 -7.20 4.50
N ARG A 17 -1.47 -8.47 4.35
CA ARG A 17 -0.09 -8.81 3.95
C ARG A 17 0.26 -8.29 2.56
N ARG A 18 -0.67 -8.32 1.61
CA ARG A 18 -0.48 -7.77 0.27
C ARG A 18 -0.32 -6.26 0.31
N ILE A 19 -1.18 -5.56 1.06
CA ILE A 19 -1.11 -4.11 1.24
C ILE A 19 0.18 -3.70 1.94
N ALA A 20 0.60 -4.40 3.00
CA ALA A 20 1.87 -4.13 3.67
C ALA A 20 3.06 -4.24 2.70
N ARG A 21 3.07 -5.27 1.84
CA ARG A 21 4.08 -5.41 0.79
C ARG A 21 3.99 -4.29 -0.26
N ALA A 22 2.78 -3.89 -0.65
CA ALA A 22 2.55 -2.80 -1.59
C ALA A 22 3.10 -1.48 -1.04
N SER A 23 2.81 -1.15 0.22
CA SER A 23 3.32 0.04 0.91
C SER A 23 4.85 0.07 0.92
N ARG A 24 5.50 -1.08 1.16
CA ARG A 24 6.95 -1.18 1.09
C ARG A 24 7.48 -0.94 -0.33
N LEU A 25 6.87 -1.53 -1.35
CA LEU A 25 7.29 -1.34 -2.75
C LEU A 25 7.07 0.10 -3.23
N LEU A 26 5.94 0.72 -2.87
CA LEU A 26 5.61 2.11 -3.21
C LEU A 26 6.64 3.10 -2.68
N THR A 27 7.36 2.72 -1.63
CA THR A 27 8.18 3.64 -0.85
C THR A 27 9.67 3.33 -0.88
N GLN A 28 10.04 2.12 -1.28
CA GLN A 28 11.42 1.69 -1.50
C GLN A 28 11.81 1.65 -2.98
N THR A 29 10.84 1.77 -3.89
CA THR A 29 11.08 1.65 -5.33
C THR A 29 10.36 2.75 -6.10
N THR A 30 10.80 2.99 -7.33
CA THR A 30 10.18 3.90 -8.29
C THR A 30 9.22 3.17 -9.25
N LEU A 31 8.88 1.91 -8.95
CA LEU A 31 8.03 1.09 -9.80
C LEU A 31 6.66 1.75 -10.03
N GLN A 32 6.12 1.51 -11.23
CA GLN A 32 4.78 1.95 -11.57
C GLN A 32 3.74 1.19 -10.75
N ILE A 33 2.61 1.84 -10.46
CA ILE A 33 1.50 1.26 -9.69
C ILE A 33 1.00 -0.06 -10.31
N GLN A 34 0.97 -0.14 -11.63
CA GLN A 34 0.62 -1.36 -12.38
C GLN A 34 1.58 -2.52 -12.10
N GLU A 35 2.89 -2.25 -12.05
CA GLU A 35 3.91 -3.27 -11.76
C GLU A 35 3.84 -3.73 -10.31
N ILE A 36 3.58 -2.80 -9.38
CA ILE A 36 3.38 -3.13 -7.97
C ILE A 36 2.14 -4.01 -7.79
N SER A 37 1.04 -3.68 -8.46
CA SER A 37 -0.20 -4.48 -8.48
C SER A 37 0.08 -5.92 -8.91
N LYS A 38 0.80 -6.11 -10.02
CA LYS A 38 1.18 -7.46 -10.51
C LYS A 38 2.06 -8.19 -9.50
N LYS A 39 3.06 -7.51 -8.92
CA LYS A 39 4.02 -8.12 -7.96
C LYS A 39 3.39 -8.60 -6.65
N ILE A 40 2.26 -8.03 -6.25
CA ILE A 40 1.52 -8.44 -5.03
C ILE A 40 0.34 -9.37 -5.35
N GLY A 41 0.14 -9.71 -6.63
CA GLY A 41 -0.83 -10.70 -7.08
C GLY A 41 -2.22 -10.15 -7.44
N TYR A 42 -2.35 -8.85 -7.73
CA TYR A 42 -3.56 -8.30 -8.34
C TYR A 42 -3.40 -8.21 -9.86
N GLY A 43 -4.31 -8.86 -10.59
CA GLY A 43 -4.39 -8.74 -12.04
C GLY A 43 -4.93 -7.39 -12.51
N ASP A 44 -5.73 -6.72 -11.66
CA ASP A 44 -6.34 -5.42 -11.95
C ASP A 44 -5.74 -4.31 -11.05
N PRO A 45 -4.98 -3.36 -11.63
CA PRO A 45 -4.41 -2.22 -10.91
C PRO A 45 -5.43 -1.25 -10.30
N LEU A 46 -6.62 -1.12 -10.90
CA LEU A 46 -7.70 -0.28 -10.39
C LEU A 46 -8.32 -0.92 -9.15
N TYR A 47 -8.54 -2.23 -9.18
CA TYR A 47 -8.98 -2.99 -8.02
C TYR A 47 -7.99 -2.88 -6.87
N PHE A 48 -6.69 -3.10 -7.13
CA PHE A 48 -5.63 -2.85 -6.15
C PHE A 48 -5.73 -1.44 -5.56
N SER A 49 -5.83 -0.42 -6.41
CA SER A 49 -5.85 0.97 -5.95
C SER A 49 -7.04 1.27 -5.03
N ARG A 50 -8.22 0.71 -5.33
CA ARG A 50 -9.42 0.82 -4.49
C ARG A 50 -9.23 0.10 -3.16
N THR A 51 -8.73 -1.14 -3.17
CA THR A 51 -8.47 -1.93 -1.95
C THR A 51 -7.42 -1.26 -1.07
N PHE A 52 -6.31 -0.80 -1.66
CA PHE A 52 -5.28 -0.05 -0.95
C PHE A 52 -5.86 1.22 -0.31
N SER A 53 -6.65 2.00 -1.06
CA SER A 53 -7.25 3.23 -0.54
C SER A 53 -8.23 2.94 0.62
N ARG A 54 -9.00 1.85 0.53
CA ARG A 54 -9.91 1.43 1.61
C ARG A 54 -9.14 1.02 2.88
N MET A 55 -8.01 0.33 2.74
CA MET A 55 -7.25 -0.19 3.89
C MET A 55 -6.27 0.82 4.49
N VAL A 56 -5.68 1.69 3.67
CA VAL A 56 -4.64 2.65 4.07
C VAL A 56 -5.21 4.07 4.25
N GLY A 57 -6.40 4.34 3.71
CA GLY A 57 -7.07 5.65 3.79
C GLY A 57 -6.66 6.65 2.72
N CYS A 58 -5.73 6.30 1.81
CA CYS A 58 -5.32 7.16 0.70
C CYS A 58 -4.86 6.35 -0.51
N SER A 59 -4.82 6.97 -1.69
CA SER A 59 -4.41 6.28 -2.92
C SER A 59 -2.92 5.89 -2.90
N PRO A 60 -2.52 4.80 -3.58
CA PRO A 60 -1.12 4.40 -3.71
C PRO A 60 -0.19 5.52 -4.19
N ARG A 61 -0.70 6.38 -5.09
CA ARG A 61 0.04 7.53 -5.63
C ARG A 61 0.28 8.60 -4.57
N ILE A 62 -0.75 8.95 -3.80
CA ILE A 62 -0.64 9.91 -2.70
C ILE A 62 0.28 9.36 -1.62
N TYR A 63 0.15 8.08 -1.29
CA TYR A 63 1.01 7.41 -0.31
C TYR A 63 2.50 7.51 -0.67
N ARG A 64 2.84 7.25 -1.94
CA ARG A 64 4.21 7.42 -2.46
C ARG A 64 4.69 8.87 -2.36
N GLN A 65 3.86 9.83 -2.79
CA GLN A 65 4.20 11.26 -2.76
C GLN A 65 4.44 11.76 -1.33
N ASN A 66 3.58 11.41 -0.39
CA ASN A 66 3.69 11.85 1.00
C ASN A 66 4.97 11.36 1.65
N ARG A 67 5.40 10.11 1.41
CA ARG A 67 6.67 9.62 1.97
C ARG A 67 7.88 10.26 1.31
N GLN A 68 7.83 10.54 0.00
CA GLN A 68 8.88 11.29 -0.67
C GLN A 68 9.01 12.71 -0.08
N ALA A 69 7.87 13.36 0.22
CA ALA A 69 7.85 14.67 0.86
C ALA A 69 8.41 14.65 2.30
N THR A 70 8.18 13.58 3.07
CA THR A 70 8.77 13.41 4.40
C THR A 70 10.29 13.18 4.33
N ILE A 71 10.78 12.39 3.38
CA ILE A 71 12.22 12.14 3.20
C ILE A 71 12.93 13.43 2.77
N ASN A 72 12.40 14.16 1.79
CA ASN A 72 13.01 15.40 1.30
C ASN A 72 13.06 16.52 2.36
N LYS A 73 12.15 16.50 3.35
CA LYS A 73 12.16 17.44 4.48
C LYS A 73 13.28 17.16 5.49
N PHE A 74 13.77 15.92 5.59
CA PHE A 74 14.89 15.58 6.48
C PHE A 74 16.25 15.96 5.89
N ASP A 75 16.45 15.76 4.58
CA ASP A 75 17.71 16.13 3.90
C ASP A 75 17.94 17.65 3.83
N SER A 76 16.88 18.45 3.95
CA SER A 76 16.97 19.92 3.93
C SER A 76 17.26 20.53 5.31
N ALA A 77 17.25 19.73 6.39
CA ALA A 77 17.44 20.20 7.77
C ALA A 77 18.88 19.99 8.29
N SER A 78 19.81 19.50 7.47
CA SER A 78 21.22 19.26 7.84
C SER A 78 22.21 20.24 7.20
N HIS A 79 21.75 21.39 6.73
CA HIS A 79 22.58 22.53 6.32
C HIS A 79 22.07 23.81 6.99
N HIS A 80 22.29 23.90 8.30
CA HIS A 80 22.51 25.17 8.98
C HIS A 80 23.46 24.91 10.16
#